data_AF-A0A924Y6J9-F1
#
_entry.id   AF-A0A924Y6J9-F1
#
_cell.length_a   1.000
_cell.length_b   1.000
_cell.length_c   1.000
_cell.angle_alpha   90.00
_cell.angle_beta   90.00
_cell.angle_gamma   90.00
#
_symmetry.space_group_name_H-M   'P 1'
#
loop_
_entity.id
_entity.type
_entity.pdbx_description
1 polymer ?
#
loop_
_entity_poly.entity_id
_entity_poly.type
_entity_poly.pdbx_seq_one_letter_code
_entity_poly.pdbx_strand_id
1 'polypeptide(L)'
;MILGYVLLWIALASTVIANVLFTLAKKPGSDGIFKAARAFAVLAAGGVVAASGALIYLIAGHHFEIGYVAEYSARRSNQWYLLAAFWGGQEGSLLLWGFWTAIMGAVLAFRSGDKTSRVWPIWGIVQVFLIGLILLKCPFALGKGPVPDDGRGLNPLLENMWMVIHPPILFLGFASTLAPFVWTVYGLIYRDWDGWAKSVFSWILFSFAWLGLGLSLGGYWAYETLGWGGFWAWDPVENSSLVPWLFLTALLHGIPLQLKNGGY
;
A
#
# COMPACT_ATOMS: atom_id res chain seq x y z
N MET A 1 6.88 19.85 8.01
CA MET A 1 5.49 19.75 8.52
C MET A 1 4.44 19.96 7.42
N ILE A 2 4.25 21.20 6.94
CA ILE A 2 3.19 21.54 5.96
C ILE A 2 3.36 20.80 4.63
N LEU A 3 4.60 20.61 4.18
CA LEU A 3 4.87 20.01 2.87
C LEU A 3 4.26 18.60 2.70
N GLY A 4 4.51 17.68 3.64
CA GLY A 4 3.96 16.32 3.56
C GLY A 4 2.43 16.28 3.56
N TYR A 5 1.81 17.13 4.38
CA TYR A 5 0.36 17.28 4.42
C TYR A 5 -0.22 17.82 3.10
N VAL A 6 0.41 18.84 2.52
CA VAL A 6 0.01 19.41 1.22
C VAL A 6 0.19 18.38 0.10
N LEU A 7 1.27 17.60 0.11
CA LEU A 7 1.51 16.53 -0.86
C LEU A 7 0.42 15.46 -0.83
N LEU A 8 -0.09 15.11 0.36
CA LEU A 8 -1.22 14.18 0.51
C LEU A 8 -2.53 14.76 -0.03
N TRP A 9 -2.81 16.05 0.17
CA TRP A 9 -3.96 16.71 -0.45
C TRP A 9 -3.86 16.78 -1.98
N ILE A 10 -2.67 17.08 -2.50
CA ILE A 10 -2.39 17.02 -3.95
C ILE A 10 -2.63 15.59 -4.46
N ALA A 11 -2.16 14.58 -3.74
CA ALA A 11 -2.36 13.18 -4.11
C ALA A 11 -3.84 12.79 -4.12
N LEU A 12 -4.60 13.23 -3.11
CA LEU A 12 -6.05 13.00 -3.03
C LEU A 12 -6.78 13.65 -4.21
N ALA A 13 -6.56 14.95 -4.43
CA ALA A 13 -7.19 15.70 -5.52
C ALA A 13 -6.84 15.07 -6.88
N SER A 14 -5.57 14.71 -7.08
CA SER A 14 -5.11 14.05 -8.31
C SER A 14 -5.75 12.68 -8.50
N THR A 15 -5.96 11.90 -7.44
CA THR A 15 -6.63 10.60 -7.52
C THR A 15 -8.11 10.77 -7.88
N VAL A 16 -8.80 11.73 -7.28
CA VAL A 16 -10.20 12.06 -7.61
C VAL A 16 -10.32 12.50 -9.07
N ILE A 17 -9.44 13.40 -9.53
CA ILE A 17 -9.43 13.87 -10.93
C ILE A 17 -9.14 12.71 -11.87
N ALA A 18 -8.12 11.89 -11.60
CA ALA A 18 -7.83 10.70 -12.41
C ALA A 18 -9.02 9.75 -12.47
N ASN A 19 -9.75 9.56 -11.36
CA ASN A 19 -10.91 8.68 -11.31
C ASN A 19 -12.02 9.19 -12.23
N VAL A 20 -12.37 10.47 -12.10
CA VAL A 20 -13.34 11.12 -13.00
C VAL A 20 -12.90 11.02 -14.45
N LEU A 21 -11.65 11.35 -14.78
CA LEU A 21 -11.18 11.31 -16.16
C LEU A 21 -11.16 9.88 -16.74
N PHE A 22 -10.78 8.86 -15.97
CA PHE A 22 -10.85 7.47 -16.42
C PHE A 22 -12.29 7.00 -16.65
N THR A 23 -13.25 7.42 -15.82
CA THR A 23 -14.67 7.11 -16.03
C THR A 23 -15.25 7.77 -17.27
N LEU A 24 -14.80 8.99 -17.61
CA LEU A 24 -15.26 9.73 -18.79
C LEU A 24 -14.52 9.33 -20.07
N ALA A 25 -13.31 8.78 -19.96
CA ALA A 25 -12.48 8.40 -21.10
C ALA A 25 -13.12 7.26 -21.91
N LYS A 26 -13.54 7.57 -23.14
CA LYS A 26 -14.23 6.62 -24.03
C LYS A 26 -13.29 5.64 -24.71
N LYS A 27 -12.07 6.08 -25.05
CA LYS A 27 -11.06 5.24 -25.70
C LYS A 27 -9.64 5.45 -25.14
N PRO A 28 -8.96 4.36 -24.75
CA PRO A 28 -7.54 4.34 -24.42
C PRO A 28 -6.67 4.85 -25.58
N GLY A 29 -5.74 5.76 -25.28
CA GLY A 29 -4.64 6.15 -26.18
C GLY A 29 -4.93 7.26 -27.20
N SER A 30 -6.15 7.38 -27.73
CA SER A 30 -6.49 8.42 -28.72
C SER A 30 -7.16 9.66 -28.12
N ASP A 31 -7.64 9.57 -26.87
CA ASP A 31 -8.35 10.63 -26.18
C ASP A 31 -7.39 11.45 -25.29
N GLY A 32 -7.38 12.77 -25.44
CA GLY A 32 -6.63 13.67 -24.56
C GLY A 32 -7.01 13.48 -23.09
N ILE A 33 -8.28 13.12 -22.82
CA ILE A 33 -8.80 12.81 -21.48
C ILE A 33 -8.07 11.60 -20.88
N PHE A 34 -7.80 10.55 -21.68
CA PHE A 34 -7.13 9.35 -21.18
C PHE A 34 -5.65 9.61 -20.83
N LYS A 35 -4.97 10.44 -21.62
CA LYS A 35 -3.59 10.86 -21.31
C LYS A 35 -3.56 11.72 -20.03
N ALA A 36 -4.51 12.63 -19.87
CA ALA A 36 -4.65 13.42 -18.65
C ALA A 36 -4.94 12.54 -17.44
N ALA A 37 -5.84 11.55 -17.56
CA ALA A 37 -6.15 10.60 -16.48
C ALA A 37 -4.89 9.86 -15.99
N ARG A 38 -4.06 9.36 -16.92
CA ARG A 38 -2.76 8.75 -16.60
C ARG A 38 -1.81 9.73 -15.91
N ALA A 39 -1.72 10.97 -16.38
CA ALA A 39 -0.87 11.98 -15.78
C ALA A 39 -1.30 12.26 -14.33
N PHE A 40 -2.60 12.40 -14.05
CA PHE A 40 -3.11 12.57 -12.70
C PHE A 40 -2.92 11.34 -11.82
N ALA A 41 -3.01 10.12 -12.36
CA ALA A 41 -2.68 8.89 -11.62
C ALA A 41 -1.20 8.85 -11.21
N VAL A 42 -0.29 9.27 -12.10
CA VAL A 42 1.14 9.42 -11.79
C VAL A 42 1.38 10.54 -10.80
N LEU A 43 0.71 11.68 -10.94
CA LEU A 43 0.82 12.80 -10.00
C LEU A 43 0.36 12.38 -8.60
N ALA A 44 -0.71 11.59 -8.50
CA ALA A 44 -1.16 11.02 -7.24
C ALA A 44 -0.09 10.12 -6.61
N ALA A 45 0.49 9.21 -7.39
CA ALA A 45 1.59 8.36 -6.92
C ALA A 45 2.81 9.17 -6.49
N GLY A 46 3.21 10.15 -7.29
CA GLY A 46 4.31 11.07 -6.98
C GLY A 46 4.05 11.84 -5.69
N GLY A 47 2.82 12.30 -5.44
CA GLY A 47 2.43 12.99 -4.21
C GLY A 47 2.57 12.09 -2.97
N VAL A 48 2.09 10.85 -3.03
CA VAL A 48 2.24 9.89 -1.92
C VAL A 48 3.71 9.52 -1.71
N VAL A 49 4.47 9.23 -2.77
CA VAL A 49 5.90 8.90 -2.69
C VAL A 49 6.69 10.06 -2.09
N ALA A 50 6.42 11.30 -2.53
CA ALA A 50 7.06 12.49 -2.00
C ALA A 50 6.67 12.73 -0.52
N ALA A 51 5.42 12.46 -0.14
CA ALA A 51 5.00 12.52 1.26
C ALA A 51 5.75 11.48 2.11
N SER A 52 5.89 10.24 1.64
CA SER A 52 6.69 9.21 2.32
C SER A 52 8.15 9.65 2.50
N GLY A 53 8.78 10.19 1.45
CA GLY A 53 10.13 10.75 1.53
C GLY A 53 10.24 11.92 2.51
N ALA A 54 9.23 12.79 2.55
CA ALA A 54 9.17 13.88 3.52
C ALA A 54 9.07 13.38 4.96
N LEU A 55 8.31 12.31 5.23
CA LEU A 55 8.24 11.73 6.58
C LEU A 55 9.57 11.10 6.97
N ILE A 56 10.21 10.35 6.08
CA ILE A 56 11.55 9.78 6.32
C ILE A 56 12.57 10.88 6.62
N TYR A 57 12.54 11.98 5.86
CA TYR A 57 13.39 13.15 6.12
C TYR A 57 13.15 13.73 7.52
N LEU A 58 11.89 13.89 7.92
CA LEU A 58 11.55 14.41 9.25
C LEU A 58 12.00 13.47 10.38
N ILE A 59 11.87 12.16 10.18
CA ILE A 59 12.33 11.14 11.12
C ILE A 59 13.85 11.18 11.27
N ALA A 60 14.58 11.19 10.15
CA ALA A 60 16.05 11.22 10.12
C ALA A 60 16.63 12.54 10.67
N GLY A 61 15.90 13.64 10.50
CA GLY A 61 16.24 14.95 11.07
C GLY A 61 15.82 15.16 12.52
N HIS A 62 15.20 14.16 13.17
CA HIS A 62 14.72 14.24 14.56
C HIS A 62 13.81 15.46 14.82
N HIS A 63 12.90 15.73 13.89
CA HIS A 63 11.92 16.82 13.98
C HIS A 63 10.80 16.51 14.99
N PHE A 64 11.14 16.56 16.29
CA PHE A 64 10.26 16.18 17.41
C PHE A 64 9.07 17.13 17.62
N GLU A 65 8.98 18.23 16.89
CA GLU A 65 7.76 19.03 16.81
C GLU A 65 6.60 18.25 16.17
N ILE A 66 6.91 17.25 15.34
CA ILE A 66 5.94 16.32 14.77
C ILE A 66 5.66 15.19 15.76
N GLY A 67 4.39 15.02 16.14
CA GLY A 67 3.99 14.05 17.16
C GLY A 67 4.39 12.61 16.80
N TYR A 68 4.25 12.24 15.53
CA TYR A 68 4.67 10.92 15.05
C TYR A 68 6.19 10.70 15.17
N VAL A 69 7.01 11.72 14.85
CA VAL A 69 8.47 11.64 14.94
C VAL A 69 8.90 11.51 16.39
N ALA A 70 8.33 12.33 17.29
CA ALA A 70 8.62 12.26 18.73
C ALA A 70 8.23 10.92 19.36
N GLU A 71 7.15 10.28 18.90
CA GLU A 71 6.67 9.02 19.48
C GLU A 71 7.47 7.80 18.97
N TYR A 72 7.95 7.80 17.73
CA TYR A 72 8.53 6.59 17.11
C TYR A 72 10.02 6.67 16.77
N SER A 73 10.69 7.83 16.93
CA SER A 73 12.13 7.98 16.70
C SER A 73 12.84 8.52 17.94
N ALA A 74 14.14 8.28 18.07
CA ALA A 74 15.00 8.82 19.12
C ALA A 74 16.41 9.03 18.59
N ARG A 75 17.17 9.96 19.16
CA ARG A 75 18.56 10.24 18.76
C ARG A 75 19.50 9.06 18.97
N ARG A 76 19.18 8.19 19.93
CA ARG A 76 19.92 6.95 20.20
C ARG A 76 19.70 5.85 19.16
N SER A 77 18.65 5.95 18.35
CA SER A 77 18.27 4.88 17.42
C SER A 77 19.26 4.77 16.26
N ASN A 78 19.66 3.54 15.96
CA ASN A 78 20.39 3.18 14.75
C ASN A 78 19.60 3.60 13.49
N GLN A 79 20.30 3.97 12.41
CA GLN A 79 19.72 4.26 11.09
C GLN A 79 18.67 3.24 10.59
N TRP A 80 18.85 1.94 10.84
CA TRP A 80 17.88 0.90 10.45
C TRP A 80 16.58 1.00 11.24
N TYR A 81 16.67 1.32 12.53
CA TYR A 81 15.51 1.50 13.40
C TYR A 81 14.84 2.87 13.19
N LEU A 82 15.62 3.88 12.80
CA LEU A 82 15.06 5.14 12.30
C LEU A 82 14.29 4.92 10.99
N LEU A 83 14.79 4.09 10.08
CA LEU A 83 14.02 3.70 8.90
C LEU A 83 12.74 2.95 9.30
N ALA A 84 12.84 1.99 10.23
CA ALA A 84 11.67 1.24 10.71
C ALA A 84 10.63 2.11 11.44
N ALA A 85 11.02 3.25 11.99
CA ALA A 85 10.08 4.22 12.54
C ALA A 85 9.08 4.73 11.49
N PHE A 86 9.40 4.68 10.20
CA PHE A 86 8.46 5.02 9.12
C PHE A 86 7.18 4.16 9.15
N TRP A 87 7.25 2.93 9.66
CA TRP A 87 6.11 2.03 9.86
C TRP A 87 5.97 1.53 11.31
N GLY A 88 6.62 2.20 12.26
CA GLY A 88 6.54 1.85 13.68
C GLY A 88 5.18 2.12 14.33
N GLY A 89 4.40 3.02 13.74
CA GLY A 89 3.07 3.42 14.19
C GLY A 89 1.97 3.22 13.15
N GLN A 90 0.73 3.50 13.57
CA GLN A 90 -0.45 3.34 12.72
C GLN A 90 -0.43 4.32 11.53
N GLU A 91 -0.11 5.59 11.76
CA GLU A 91 -0.08 6.65 10.74
C GLU A 91 0.96 6.34 9.65
N GLY A 92 2.15 5.91 10.06
CA GLY A 92 3.22 5.51 9.15
C GLY A 92 2.91 4.24 8.37
N SER A 93 2.33 3.23 9.04
CA SER A 93 1.88 2.00 8.38
C SER A 93 0.77 2.26 7.35
N LEU A 94 -0.17 3.16 7.63
CA LEU A 94 -1.18 3.59 6.65
C LEU A 94 -0.52 4.29 5.45
N LEU A 95 0.50 5.13 5.68
CA LEU A 95 1.24 5.77 4.60
C LEU A 95 2.06 4.76 3.78
N LEU A 96 2.64 3.73 4.40
CA LEU A 96 3.33 2.63 3.70
C LEU A 96 2.36 1.80 2.84
N TRP A 97 1.16 1.52 3.35
CA TRP A 97 0.10 0.89 2.55
C TRP A 97 -0.28 1.77 1.35
N GLY A 98 -0.54 3.06 1.62
CA GLY A 98 -0.85 4.05 0.58
C GLY A 98 0.25 4.17 -0.46
N PHE A 99 1.51 4.12 -0.06
CA PHE A 99 2.68 4.15 -0.94
C PHE A 99 2.65 3.01 -1.96
N TRP A 100 2.49 1.76 -1.50
CA TRP A 100 2.43 0.63 -2.42
C TRP A 100 1.17 0.64 -3.29
N THR A 101 0.02 0.98 -2.72
CA THR A 101 -1.23 1.14 -3.49
C THR A 101 -1.10 2.21 -4.56
N ALA A 102 -0.43 3.34 -4.29
CA ALA A 102 -0.27 4.40 -5.27
C ALA A 102 0.71 4.03 -6.39
N ILE A 103 1.84 3.38 -6.06
CA ILE A 103 2.79 2.86 -7.06
C ILE A 103 2.10 1.84 -7.96
N MET A 104 1.37 0.89 -7.39
CA MET A 104 0.67 -0.13 -8.17
C MET A 104 -0.49 0.44 -8.98
N GLY A 105 -1.18 1.47 -8.47
CA GLY A 105 -2.19 2.22 -9.21
C GLY A 105 -1.61 2.94 -10.43
N ALA A 106 -0.42 3.50 -10.31
CA ALA A 106 0.31 4.06 -11.44
C ALA A 106 0.69 2.98 -12.45
N VAL A 107 1.24 1.83 -12.00
CA VAL A 107 1.54 0.69 -12.89
C VAL A 107 0.28 0.20 -13.63
N LEU A 108 -0.84 0.06 -12.93
CA LEU A 108 -2.12 -0.37 -13.50
C LEU A 108 -2.63 0.63 -14.56
N ALA A 109 -2.41 1.94 -14.36
CA ALA A 109 -2.77 2.97 -15.32
C ALA A 109 -2.10 2.78 -16.70
N PHE A 110 -0.89 2.21 -16.75
CA PHE A 110 -0.16 1.96 -18.00
C PHE A 110 -0.30 0.52 -18.51
N ARG A 111 -0.34 -0.47 -17.63
CA ARG A 111 -0.27 -1.89 -18.00
C ARG A 111 -1.61 -2.47 -18.47
N SER A 112 -2.73 -1.90 -18.03
CA SER A 112 -4.07 -2.46 -18.32
C SER A 112 -4.61 -2.13 -19.71
N GLY A 113 -3.81 -1.51 -20.57
CA GLY A 113 -4.10 -1.28 -21.97
C GLY A 113 -5.46 -0.62 -22.18
N ASP A 114 -6.35 -1.33 -22.87
CA ASP A 114 -7.67 -0.83 -23.21
C ASP A 114 -8.69 -0.93 -22.07
N LYS A 115 -8.43 -1.82 -21.11
CA LYS A 115 -9.28 -2.05 -19.96
C LYS A 115 -9.02 -1.05 -18.83
N THR A 116 -7.96 -0.22 -18.92
CA THR A 116 -7.58 0.75 -17.88
C THR A 116 -8.76 1.62 -17.42
N SER A 117 -9.54 2.21 -18.34
CA SER A 117 -10.69 3.06 -17.99
C SER A 117 -11.79 2.33 -17.21
N ARG A 118 -11.80 1.00 -17.24
CA ARG A 118 -12.80 0.16 -16.59
C ARG A 118 -12.33 -0.36 -15.23
N VAL A 119 -11.03 -0.62 -15.07
CA VAL A 119 -10.44 -1.14 -13.83
C VAL A 119 -9.99 -0.03 -12.89
N TRP A 120 -9.40 1.04 -13.42
CA TRP A 120 -8.78 2.08 -12.62
C TRP A 120 -9.78 2.85 -11.75
N PRO A 121 -11.04 3.12 -12.16
CA PRO A 121 -12.01 3.78 -11.28
C PRO A 121 -12.25 3.06 -9.94
N ILE A 122 -12.30 1.72 -9.97
CA ILE A 122 -12.47 0.90 -8.76
C ILE A 122 -11.21 1.00 -7.88
N TRP A 123 -10.03 0.91 -8.50
CA TRP A 123 -8.76 1.14 -7.81
C TRP A 123 -8.70 2.53 -7.15
N GLY A 124 -9.08 3.55 -7.90
CA GLY A 124 -9.07 4.94 -7.49
C GLY A 124 -10.01 5.21 -6.32
N ILE A 125 -11.15 4.52 -6.21
CA ILE A 125 -12.05 4.65 -5.05
C ILE A 125 -11.34 4.14 -3.79
N VAL A 126 -10.69 2.99 -3.86
CA VAL A 126 -9.93 2.43 -2.73
C VAL A 126 -8.75 3.34 -2.37
N GLN A 127 -8.06 3.89 -3.37
CA GLN A 127 -6.96 4.82 -3.15
C GLN A 127 -7.42 6.16 -2.55
N VAL A 128 -8.57 6.71 -2.98
CA VAL A 128 -9.19 7.89 -2.36
C VAL A 128 -9.52 7.63 -0.90
N PHE A 129 -10.15 6.48 -0.60
CA PHE A 129 -10.46 6.08 0.76
C PHE A 129 -9.19 5.98 1.63
N LEU A 130 -8.16 5.31 1.13
CA LEU A 130 -6.91 5.11 1.86
C LEU A 130 -6.16 6.44 2.09
N ILE A 131 -6.07 7.32 1.09
CA ILE A 131 -5.49 8.66 1.27
C ILE A 131 -6.32 9.50 2.26
N GLY A 132 -7.65 9.38 2.21
CA GLY A 132 -8.55 10.01 3.19
C GLY A 132 -8.28 9.52 4.62
N LEU A 133 -8.06 8.22 4.81
CA LEU A 133 -7.65 7.66 6.11
C LEU A 133 -6.29 8.19 6.56
N ILE A 134 -5.30 8.29 5.66
CA ILE A 134 -3.98 8.87 5.98
C ILE A 134 -4.13 10.34 6.37
N LEU A 135 -4.99 11.11 5.71
CA LEU A 135 -5.23 12.51 6.08
C LEU A 135 -5.94 12.63 7.44
N LEU A 136 -6.86 11.72 7.76
CA LEU A 136 -7.49 11.64 9.08
C LEU A 136 -6.49 11.24 10.18
N LYS A 137 -5.57 10.34 9.84
CA LYS A 137 -4.47 9.84 10.69
C LYS A 137 -3.13 10.40 10.21
N CYS A 138 -3.04 11.73 10.15
CA CYS A 138 -1.94 12.43 9.51
C CYS A 138 -0.61 12.26 10.27
N PRO A 139 0.43 11.64 9.67
CA PRO A 139 1.74 11.50 10.31
C PRO A 139 2.51 12.82 10.41
N PHE A 140 2.01 13.90 9.79
CA PHE A 140 2.62 15.23 9.80
C PHE A 140 1.96 16.17 10.83
N ALA A 141 1.09 15.65 11.70
CA ALA A 141 0.45 16.44 12.74
C ALA A 141 1.46 16.86 13.83
N LEU A 142 1.29 18.07 14.34
CA LEU A 142 2.06 18.58 15.48
C LEU A 142 1.81 17.74 16.73
N GLY A 143 2.86 17.55 17.52
CA GLY A 143 2.76 16.97 18.85
C GLY A 143 1.87 17.79 19.76
N LYS A 144 1.19 17.14 20.71
CA LYS A 144 0.42 17.82 21.75
C LYS A 144 1.35 18.13 22.92
N GLY A 145 1.62 19.41 23.15
CA GLY A 145 2.45 19.86 24.28
C GLY A 145 3.80 20.45 23.85
N PRO A 146 4.73 20.67 24.80
CA PRO A 146 6.06 21.17 24.49
C PRO A 146 6.83 20.16 23.65
N VAL A 147 7.69 20.67 22.76
CA VAL A 147 8.58 19.83 21.95
C VAL A 147 9.60 19.15 22.88
N PRO A 148 9.69 17.82 22.90
CA PRO A 148 10.64 17.13 23.77
C PRO A 148 12.07 17.24 23.23
N ASP A 149 13.06 17.18 24.13
CA ASP A 149 14.48 17.23 23.76
C ASP A 149 14.95 15.99 22.98
N ASP A 150 14.34 14.84 23.27
CA ASP A 150 14.51 13.57 22.55
C ASP A 150 13.17 12.86 22.40
N GLY A 151 13.05 12.01 21.38
CA GLY A 151 11.88 11.19 21.15
C GLY A 151 11.94 9.86 21.92
N ARG A 152 10.82 9.14 21.95
CA ARG A 152 10.67 7.90 22.73
C ARG A 152 11.39 6.72 22.09
N GLY A 153 11.58 6.78 20.77
CA GLY A 153 12.10 5.69 19.96
C GLY A 153 11.04 4.61 19.71
N LEU A 154 11.42 3.60 18.93
CA LEU A 154 10.57 2.44 18.73
C LEU A 154 10.30 1.73 20.06
N ASN A 155 9.16 1.04 20.13
CA ASN A 155 8.96 0.06 21.18
C ASN A 155 10.15 -0.93 21.15
N PRO A 156 10.79 -1.26 22.29
CA PRO A 156 11.94 -2.17 22.33
C PRO A 156 11.70 -3.52 21.62
N LEU A 157 10.47 -4.03 21.61
CA LEU A 157 10.10 -5.26 20.87
C LEU A 157 10.21 -5.08 19.34
N LEU A 158 10.12 -3.85 18.85
CA LEU A 158 10.21 -3.53 17.43
C LEU A 158 11.65 -3.18 17.00
N GLU A 159 12.60 -3.08 17.92
CA GLU A 159 14.03 -2.87 17.61
C GLU A 159 14.70 -4.18 17.19
N ASN A 160 14.17 -4.79 16.13
CA ASN A 160 14.65 -6.04 15.54
C ASN A 160 14.83 -5.86 14.01
N MET A 161 15.83 -6.50 13.41
CA MET A 161 16.07 -6.46 11.97
C MET A 161 14.85 -6.92 11.15
N TRP A 162 14.08 -7.90 11.63
CA TRP A 162 12.89 -8.33 10.90
C TRP A 162 11.84 -7.25 10.83
N MET A 163 11.70 -6.41 11.86
CA MET A 163 10.82 -5.23 11.77
C MET A 163 11.27 -4.22 10.73
N VAL A 164 12.54 -4.22 10.32
CA VAL A 164 13.02 -3.36 9.24
C VAL A 164 12.60 -3.91 7.86
N ILE A 165 12.47 -5.23 7.72
CA ILE A 165 12.34 -5.90 6.42
C ILE A 165 10.91 -6.40 6.16
N HIS A 166 10.29 -7.01 7.17
CA HIS A 166 8.98 -7.66 7.06
C HIS A 166 7.85 -6.69 6.67
N PRO A 167 7.62 -5.53 7.35
CA PRO A 167 6.46 -4.70 7.07
C PRO A 167 6.42 -4.16 5.63
N PRO A 168 7.51 -3.63 5.05
CA PRO A 168 7.51 -3.22 3.64
C PRO A 168 7.11 -4.33 2.66
N ILE A 169 7.55 -5.57 2.91
CA ILE A 169 7.25 -6.75 2.10
C ILE A 169 5.79 -7.18 2.30
N LEU A 170 5.31 -7.24 3.54
CA LEU A 170 3.94 -7.60 3.87
C LEU A 170 2.97 -6.60 3.24
N PHE A 171 3.20 -5.29 3.40
CA PHE A 171 2.34 -4.25 2.82
C PHE A 171 2.38 -4.24 1.29
N LEU A 172 3.51 -4.59 0.66
CA LEU A 172 3.59 -4.78 -0.79
C LEU A 172 2.66 -5.93 -1.23
N GLY A 173 2.75 -7.08 -0.56
CA GLY A 173 1.87 -8.22 -0.81
C GLY A 173 0.39 -7.85 -0.58
N PHE A 174 0.09 -7.21 0.55
CA PHE A 174 -1.27 -6.83 0.92
C PHE A 174 -1.87 -5.82 -0.06
N ALA A 175 -1.13 -4.76 -0.41
CA ALA A 175 -1.57 -3.77 -1.40
C ALA A 175 -1.81 -4.39 -2.79
N SER A 176 -0.99 -5.38 -3.17
CA SER A 176 -1.12 -6.04 -4.47
C SER A 176 -2.39 -6.87 -4.63
N THR A 177 -2.98 -7.34 -3.52
CA THR A 177 -4.27 -8.07 -3.54
C THR A 177 -5.44 -7.24 -4.07
N LEU A 178 -5.31 -5.91 -4.08
CA LEU A 178 -6.27 -5.01 -4.71
C LEU A 178 -6.38 -5.24 -6.22
N ALA A 179 -5.31 -5.67 -6.89
CA ALA A 179 -5.35 -5.92 -8.34
C ALA A 179 -6.25 -7.12 -8.68
N PRO A 180 -6.12 -8.30 -8.03
CA PRO A 180 -7.10 -9.37 -8.14
C PRO A 180 -8.53 -8.91 -7.90
N PHE A 181 -8.80 -8.18 -6.81
CA PHE A 181 -10.13 -7.65 -6.52
C PHE A 181 -10.69 -6.81 -7.67
N VAL A 182 -9.94 -5.82 -8.14
CA VAL A 182 -10.38 -4.92 -9.22
C VAL A 182 -10.64 -5.67 -10.53
N TRP A 183 -9.77 -6.63 -10.88
CA TRP A 183 -9.96 -7.44 -12.09
C TRP A 183 -11.16 -8.39 -11.98
N THR A 184 -11.43 -8.95 -10.81
CA THR A 184 -12.63 -9.76 -10.56
C THR A 184 -13.89 -8.91 -10.70
N VAL A 185 -13.92 -7.72 -10.09
CA VAL A 185 -15.07 -6.80 -10.23
C VAL A 185 -15.28 -6.39 -11.69
N TYR A 186 -14.20 -6.14 -12.43
CA TYR A 186 -14.28 -5.91 -13.88
C TYR A 186 -14.90 -7.10 -14.63
N GLY A 187 -14.46 -8.34 -14.36
CA GLY A 187 -15.00 -9.54 -14.98
C GLY A 187 -16.52 -9.67 -14.75
N LEU A 188 -16.98 -9.36 -13.53
CA LEU A 188 -18.40 -9.41 -13.16
C LEU A 188 -19.23 -8.30 -13.85
N ILE A 189 -18.76 -7.05 -13.80
CA ILE A 189 -19.50 -5.90 -14.36
C ILE A 189 -19.62 -6.01 -15.89
N TYR A 190 -18.52 -6.34 -16.55
CA TYR A 190 -18.45 -6.37 -18.02
C TYR A 190 -18.74 -7.74 -18.62
N ARG A 191 -19.01 -8.75 -17.78
CA ARG A 191 -19.24 -10.15 -18.19
C ARG A 191 -18.08 -10.70 -19.04
N ASP A 192 -16.86 -10.27 -18.75
CA ASP A 192 -15.63 -10.72 -19.43
C ASP A 192 -15.07 -11.93 -18.68
N TRP A 193 -15.74 -13.08 -18.81
CA TRP A 193 -15.47 -14.31 -18.03
C TRP A 193 -14.10 -14.93 -18.30
N ASP A 194 -13.50 -14.71 -19.47
CA ASP A 194 -12.18 -15.26 -19.81
C ASP A 194 -11.08 -14.20 -19.84
N GLY A 195 -11.41 -12.98 -20.25
CA GLY A 195 -10.43 -11.92 -20.41
C GLY A 195 -9.93 -11.37 -19.09
N TRP A 196 -10.72 -11.43 -18.01
CA TRP A 196 -10.25 -11.06 -16.67
C TRP A 196 -9.18 -12.04 -16.17
N ALA A 197 -9.35 -13.34 -16.41
CA ALA A 197 -8.44 -14.39 -15.96
C ALA A 197 -7.03 -14.20 -16.55
N LYS A 198 -6.95 -13.80 -17.82
CA LYS A 198 -5.68 -13.47 -18.49
C LYS A 198 -5.02 -12.24 -17.87
N SER A 199 -5.80 -11.21 -17.58
CA SER A 199 -5.30 -9.95 -17.02
C SER A 199 -4.86 -10.08 -15.56
N VAL A 200 -5.53 -10.93 -14.78
CA VAL A 200 -5.31 -11.07 -13.33
C VAL A 200 -4.19 -12.05 -12.97
N PHE A 201 -3.88 -13.04 -13.81
CA PHE A 201 -2.99 -14.15 -13.45
C PHE A 201 -1.61 -13.70 -12.94
N SER A 202 -0.97 -12.74 -13.63
CA SER A 202 0.32 -12.19 -13.20
C SER A 202 0.24 -11.46 -11.86
N TRP A 203 -0.89 -10.83 -11.56
CA TRP A 203 -1.13 -10.17 -10.28
C TRP A 203 -1.36 -11.18 -9.16
N ILE A 204 -2.03 -12.30 -9.42
CA ILE A 204 -2.20 -13.39 -8.44
C ILE A 204 -0.84 -13.97 -8.06
N LEU A 205 0.01 -14.30 -9.04
CA LEU A 205 1.35 -14.82 -8.78
C LEU A 205 2.19 -13.85 -7.95
N PHE A 206 2.18 -12.57 -8.34
CA PHE A 206 2.88 -11.52 -7.60
C PHE A 206 2.36 -11.41 -6.16
N SER A 207 1.04 -11.31 -6.00
CA SER A 207 0.41 -11.14 -4.68
C SER A 207 0.67 -12.34 -3.78
N PHE A 208 0.52 -13.55 -4.32
CA PHE A 208 0.76 -14.79 -3.60
C PHE A 208 2.20 -14.90 -3.09
N ALA A 209 3.18 -14.60 -3.95
CA ALA A 209 4.59 -14.68 -3.60
C ALA A 209 4.98 -13.64 -2.54
N TRP A 210 4.64 -12.36 -2.75
CA TRP A 210 5.03 -11.29 -1.83
C TRP A 210 4.29 -11.34 -0.50
N LEU A 211 2.99 -11.66 -0.52
CA LEU A 211 2.22 -11.81 0.72
C LEU A 211 2.67 -13.05 1.49
N GLY A 212 2.96 -14.16 0.81
CA GLY A 212 3.52 -15.37 1.43
C GLY A 212 4.89 -15.15 2.04
N LEU A 213 5.76 -14.39 1.36
CA LEU A 213 7.05 -13.97 1.92
C LEU A 213 6.88 -13.07 3.14
N GLY A 214 5.98 -12.09 3.07
CA GLY A 214 5.64 -11.21 4.19
C GLY A 214 5.16 -11.99 5.42
N LEU A 215 4.25 -12.95 5.22
CA LEU A 215 3.77 -13.86 6.27
C LEU A 215 4.89 -14.72 6.85
N SER A 216 5.78 -15.26 6.01
CA SER A 216 6.89 -16.09 6.46
C SER A 216 7.89 -15.30 7.32
N LEU A 217 8.20 -14.06 6.91
CA LEU A 217 9.08 -13.17 7.67
C LEU A 217 8.44 -12.69 8.98
N GLY A 218 7.13 -12.40 8.96
CA GLY A 218 6.36 -12.05 10.16
C GLY A 218 6.39 -13.19 11.17
N GLY A 219 6.05 -14.40 10.71
CA GLY A 219 6.00 -15.57 11.58
C GLY A 219 7.36 -15.91 12.20
N TYR A 220 8.46 -15.65 11.48
CA TYR A 220 9.82 -15.78 12.03
C TYR A 220 10.11 -14.70 13.07
N TRP A 221 9.80 -13.43 12.79
CA TRP A 221 9.95 -12.34 13.77
C TRP A 221 9.16 -12.60 15.06
N ALA A 222 7.90 -13.03 14.92
CA ALA A 222 7.03 -13.32 16.05
C ALA A 222 7.58 -14.47 16.90
N TYR A 223 8.11 -15.50 16.26
CA TYR A 223 8.81 -16.60 16.95
C TYR A 223 10.03 -16.09 17.74
N GLU A 224 10.88 -15.28 17.13
CA GLU A 224 12.11 -14.76 17.76
C GLU A 224 11.82 -13.77 18.89
N THR A 225 10.87 -12.87 18.70
CA THR A 225 10.68 -11.69 19.57
C THR A 225 9.59 -11.89 20.60
N LEU A 226 8.45 -12.49 20.20
CA LEU A 226 7.29 -12.61 21.08
C LEU A 226 7.31 -13.92 21.88
N GLY A 227 7.99 -14.96 21.39
CA GLY A 227 8.18 -16.21 22.14
C GLY A 227 6.88 -16.98 22.41
N TRP A 228 5.82 -16.77 21.61
CA TRP A 228 4.49 -17.40 21.76
C TRP A 228 4.48 -18.91 21.41
N GLY A 229 5.45 -19.68 21.90
CA GLY A 229 5.45 -21.13 21.76
C GLY A 229 5.62 -21.68 20.34
N GLY A 230 5.94 -20.86 19.33
CA GLY A 230 6.21 -21.33 17.98
C GLY A 230 6.08 -20.27 16.87
N PHE A 231 6.33 -20.68 15.64
CA PHE A 231 5.90 -19.94 14.44
C PHE A 231 4.37 -19.81 14.49
N TRP A 232 3.80 -18.66 14.12
CA TRP A 232 2.33 -18.40 14.09
C TRP A 232 1.67 -18.11 15.44
N ALA A 233 2.41 -17.41 16.30
CA ALA A 233 1.84 -16.59 17.35
C ALA A 233 0.71 -15.71 16.79
N TRP A 234 -0.57 -16.08 16.99
CA TRP A 234 -1.74 -15.45 16.37
C TRP A 234 -1.88 -13.95 16.67
N ASP A 235 -1.14 -13.10 15.96
CA ASP A 235 -1.32 -11.65 16.01
C ASP A 235 -2.34 -11.20 14.95
N PRO A 236 -3.06 -10.09 15.19
CA PRO A 236 -4.12 -9.63 14.29
C PRO A 236 -3.64 -9.31 12.86
N VAL A 237 -2.38 -8.91 12.67
CA VAL A 237 -1.81 -8.52 11.37
C VAL A 237 -1.55 -9.77 10.54
N GLU A 238 -0.95 -10.81 11.12
CA GLU A 238 -0.73 -12.09 10.46
C GLU A 238 -2.05 -12.76 10.08
N ASN A 239 -3.03 -12.75 10.99
CA ASN A 239 -4.36 -13.33 10.74
C ASN A 239 -5.07 -12.62 9.58
N SER A 240 -5.05 -11.28 9.59
CA SER A 240 -5.65 -10.46 8.53
C SER A 240 -4.97 -10.68 7.18
N SER A 241 -3.67 -10.99 7.19
CA SER A 241 -2.87 -11.24 5.98
C SER A 241 -3.00 -12.68 5.46
N LEU A 242 -3.25 -13.65 6.35
CA LEU A 242 -3.42 -15.07 5.99
C LEU A 242 -4.70 -15.29 5.18
N VAL A 243 -5.81 -14.64 5.55
CA VAL A 243 -7.10 -14.78 4.86
C VAL A 243 -6.99 -14.51 3.35
N PRO A 244 -6.52 -13.34 2.87
CA PRO A 244 -6.36 -13.10 1.44
C PRO A 244 -5.33 -14.04 0.80
N TRP A 245 -4.30 -14.48 1.53
CA TRP A 245 -3.33 -15.46 1.01
C TRP A 245 -3.98 -16.82 0.71
N LEU A 246 -4.89 -17.31 1.57
CA LEU A 246 -5.65 -18.54 1.32
C LEU A 246 -6.55 -18.43 0.09
N PHE A 247 -7.23 -17.29 -0.09
CA PHE A 247 -8.02 -17.04 -1.31
C PHE A 247 -7.14 -16.94 -2.56
N LEU A 248 -5.95 -16.34 -2.46
CA LEU A 248 -4.97 -16.33 -3.54
C LEU A 248 -4.48 -17.75 -3.88
N THR A 249 -4.29 -18.62 -2.89
CA THR A 249 -3.99 -20.04 -3.12
C THR A 249 -5.07 -20.71 -3.95
N ALA A 250 -6.35 -20.52 -3.57
CA ALA A 250 -7.46 -21.09 -4.34
C ALA A 250 -7.50 -20.54 -5.78
N LEU A 251 -7.33 -19.22 -5.96
CA LEU A 251 -7.28 -18.59 -7.28
C LEU A 251 -6.08 -19.04 -8.11
N LEU A 252 -4.92 -19.24 -7.50
CA LEU A 252 -3.70 -19.71 -8.18
C LEU A 252 -3.90 -21.09 -8.80
N HIS A 253 -4.70 -21.95 -8.15
CA HIS A 253 -5.06 -23.26 -8.69
C HIS A 253 -6.23 -23.16 -9.69
N GLY A 254 -7.22 -22.29 -9.45
CA GLY A 254 -8.40 -22.17 -10.31
C GLY A 254 -8.17 -21.47 -11.66
N ILE A 255 -7.42 -20.37 -11.68
CA ILE A 255 -7.22 -19.56 -12.90
C ILE A 255 -6.55 -20.34 -14.03
N PRO A 256 -5.52 -21.17 -13.82
CA PRO A 256 -4.96 -21.99 -14.88
C PRO A 256 -5.98 -22.94 -15.54
N LEU A 257 -6.91 -23.52 -14.77
CA LEU A 257 -7.97 -24.37 -15.31
C LEU A 257 -8.90 -23.54 -16.20
N GLN A 258 -9.32 -22.36 -15.74
CA GLN A 258 -10.15 -21.44 -16.50
C GLN A 258 -9.46 -20.96 -17.78
N LEU A 259 -8.17 -20.63 -17.72
CA LEU A 259 -7.39 -20.23 -18.90
C LEU A 259 -7.27 -21.33 -19.95
N LYS A 260 -7.25 -22.60 -19.52
CA LYS A 260 -7.16 -23.77 -20.41
C LYS A 260 -8.52 -24.16 -21.00
N ASN A 261 -9.57 -24.14 -20.19
CA ASN A 261 -10.86 -24.74 -20.54
C ASN A 261 -11.93 -23.70 -20.90
N GLY A 262 -11.66 -22.41 -20.69
CA GLY A 262 -12.68 -21.36 -20.68
C GLY A 262 -13.37 -21.26 -19.31
N GLY A 263 -13.99 -20.11 -19.05
CA GLY A 263 -14.94 -19.91 -17.97
C GLY A 263 -16.19 -20.76 -18.20
N TYR A 264 -16.81 -21.21 -17.11
CA TYR A 264 -18.12 -21.87 -17.15
C TYR A 264 -19.20 -20.95 -17.72
#